data_AF-A0A349H8I2-F1
#
_entry.id   AF-A0A349H8I2-F1
#
_cell.length_a   1.000
_cell.length_b   1.000
_cell.length_c   1.000
_cell.angle_alpha   90.00
_cell.angle_beta   90.00
_cell.angle_gamma   90.00
#
_symmetry.space_group_name_H-M   'P 1'
#
loop_
_entity.id
_entity.type
_entity.pdbx_description
1 polymer ?
#
loop_
_entity_poly.entity_id
_entity_poly.type
_entity_poly.pdbx_seq_one_letter_code
_entity_poly.pdbx_strand_id
1 'polypeptide(L)'
;MDNEKPLQKVMLMDLELQWKDHHHMRDQTWKTLASTIGLLLGAVGVGLQQPGYFVMIPIYIVVLCCALIGWAVSTHHRLRQQQKFKMIELYERELGILDLKKQIIQEGDARAGLPGRIFTGNFIGFMQLGIGFIAIILLARTLWLGA
;
A
#
# COMPACT_ATOMS: atom_id res chain seq x y z
N MET A 1 24.47 31.58 -20.02
CA MET A 1 23.18 30.89 -20.26
C MET A 1 23.34 29.45 -20.81
N ASP A 2 24.50 28.80 -20.72
CA ASP A 2 24.67 27.40 -21.20
C ASP A 2 24.55 26.34 -20.10
N ASN A 3 24.57 26.72 -18.82
CA ASN A 3 24.48 25.79 -17.68
C ASN A 3 23.04 25.34 -17.34
N GLU A 4 22.01 25.93 -17.94
CA GLU A 4 20.61 25.56 -17.64
C GLU A 4 20.19 24.24 -18.30
N LYS A 5 20.71 23.94 -19.50
CA LYS A 5 20.41 22.70 -20.23
C LYS A 5 20.85 21.42 -19.49
N PRO A 6 22.06 21.32 -18.92
CA PRO A 6 22.45 20.12 -18.17
C PRO A 6 21.67 19.97 -16.86
N LEU A 7 21.39 21.07 -16.14
CA LEU A 7 20.64 21.02 -14.89
C LEU A 7 19.20 20.57 -15.11
N GLN A 8 18.49 21.17 -16.08
CA GLN A 8 17.12 20.77 -16.43
C GLN A 8 17.04 19.29 -16.84
N LYS A 9 18.03 18.80 -17.59
CA LYS A 9 18.11 17.38 -17.98
C LYS A 9 18.24 16.46 -16.75
N VAL A 10 19.08 16.82 -15.79
CA VAL A 10 19.23 16.06 -14.54
C VAL A 10 17.94 16.08 -13.73
N MET A 11 17.28 17.22 -13.63
CA MET A 11 16.00 17.35 -12.91
C MET A 11 14.89 16.52 -13.54
N LEU A 12 14.79 16.51 -14.88
CA LEU A 12 13.84 15.66 -15.60
C LEU A 12 14.11 14.17 -15.35
N MET A 13 15.38 13.77 -15.39
CA MET A 13 15.76 12.37 -15.17
C MET A 13 15.47 11.92 -13.73
N ASP A 14 15.74 12.76 -12.73
CA ASP A 14 15.39 12.43 -11.34
C ASP A 14 13.88 12.48 -11.09
N LEU A 15 13.15 13.42 -11.71
CA LEU A 15 11.69 13.46 -11.65
C LEU A 15 11.07 12.16 -12.20
N GLU A 16 11.56 11.66 -13.33
CA GLU A 16 11.15 10.37 -13.90
C GLU A 16 11.45 9.22 -12.93
N LEU A 17 12.65 9.23 -12.34
CA LEU A 17 13.06 8.22 -11.35
C LEU A 17 12.13 8.24 -10.12
N GLN A 18 11.78 9.42 -9.61
CA GLN A 18 10.88 9.53 -8.46
C GLN A 18 9.48 9.00 -8.76
N TRP A 19 8.93 9.29 -9.94
CA TRP A 19 7.64 8.76 -10.35
C TRP A 19 7.66 7.25 -10.53
N LYS A 20 8.70 6.71 -11.18
CA LYS A 20 8.88 5.27 -11.33
C LYS A 20 8.97 4.56 -9.98
N ASP A 21 9.75 5.11 -9.05
CA ASP A 21 9.88 4.55 -7.71
C ASP A 21 8.57 4.64 -6.92
N HIS A 22 7.83 5.76 -7.03
CA HIS A 22 6.49 5.87 -6.45
C HIS A 22 5.54 4.76 -6.94
N HIS A 23 5.50 4.52 -8.25
CA HIS A 23 4.66 3.46 -8.83
C HIS A 23 5.11 2.07 -8.37
N HIS A 24 6.41 1.82 -8.30
CA HIS A 24 6.96 0.55 -7.83
C HIS A 24 6.60 0.30 -6.35
N MET A 25 6.78 1.31 -5.50
CA MET A 25 6.38 1.25 -4.09
C MET A 25 4.89 0.96 -3.92
N ARG A 26 4.03 1.58 -4.73
CA ARG A 26 2.58 1.35 -4.71
C ARG A 26 2.25 -0.09 -5.10
N ASP A 27 2.86 -0.58 -6.18
CA ASP A 27 2.69 -1.97 -6.64
C ASP A 27 3.11 -2.99 -5.57
N GLN A 28 4.24 -2.76 -4.89
CA GLN A 28 4.68 -3.59 -3.76
C GLN A 28 3.62 -3.64 -2.65
N THR A 29 3.06 -2.49 -2.23
CA THR A 29 2.04 -2.49 -1.17
C THR A 29 0.77 -3.25 -1.57
N TRP A 30 0.35 -3.19 -2.83
CA TRP A 30 -0.78 -3.98 -3.34
C TRP A 30 -0.48 -5.48 -3.36
N LYS A 31 0.71 -5.87 -3.81
CA LYS A 31 1.16 -7.27 -3.79
C LYS A 31 1.22 -7.83 -2.37
N THR A 32 1.72 -7.05 -1.40
CA THR A 32 1.70 -7.44 0.02
C THR A 32 0.28 -7.68 0.50
N LEU A 33 -0.68 -6.80 0.17
CA LEU A 33 -2.09 -7.00 0.52
C LEU A 33 -2.69 -8.26 -0.13
N ALA A 34 -2.47 -8.46 -1.43
CA ALA A 34 -2.95 -9.63 -2.14
C ALA A 34 -2.43 -10.94 -1.52
N SER A 35 -1.14 -10.99 -1.16
CA SER A 35 -0.54 -12.14 -0.48
C SER A 35 -1.18 -12.39 0.89
N THR A 36 -1.41 -11.35 1.71
CA THR A 36 -2.06 -11.52 3.02
C THR A 36 -3.51 -12.01 2.88
N ILE A 37 -4.26 -11.49 1.89
CA ILE A 37 -5.62 -11.98 1.59
C ILE A 37 -5.57 -13.46 1.19
N GLY A 38 -4.64 -13.84 0.31
CA GLY A 38 -4.45 -15.24 -0.09
C GLY A 38 -4.14 -16.16 1.09
N LEU A 39 -3.28 -15.71 2.02
CA LEU A 39 -2.98 -16.45 3.25
C LEU A 39 -4.21 -16.62 4.15
N LEU A 40 -5.02 -15.57 4.33
CA LEU A 40 -6.26 -15.65 5.12
C LEU A 40 -7.25 -16.64 4.47
N LEU A 41 -7.47 -16.55 3.16
CA LEU A 41 -8.37 -17.44 2.44
C LEU A 41 -7.88 -18.90 2.50
N GLY A 42 -6.56 -19.11 2.37
CA GLY A 42 -5.94 -20.42 2.56
C GLY A 42 -6.16 -20.97 3.96
N ALA A 43 -5.97 -20.15 5.00
CA ALA A 43 -6.21 -20.52 6.39
C ALA A 43 -7.67 -20.91 6.64
N VAL A 44 -8.62 -20.12 6.13
CA VAL A 44 -10.05 -20.46 6.21
C VAL A 44 -10.36 -21.76 5.46
N GLY A 45 -9.79 -21.95 4.27
CA GLY A 45 -9.96 -23.17 3.48
C GLY A 45 -9.45 -24.43 4.20
N VAL A 46 -8.29 -24.35 4.86
CA VAL A 46 -7.78 -25.42 5.72
C VAL A 46 -8.71 -25.64 6.92
N GLY A 47 -9.21 -24.56 7.54
CA GLY A 47 -10.16 -24.66 8.65
C GLY A 47 -11.47 -25.38 8.31
N LEU A 48 -11.93 -25.29 7.06
CA LEU A 48 -13.12 -26.03 6.59
C LEU A 48 -12.91 -27.55 6.57
N GLN A 49 -11.67 -28.02 6.49
CA GLN A 49 -11.33 -29.44 6.57
C GLN A 49 -11.28 -29.96 8.02
N GLN A 50 -11.54 -29.09 9.00
CA GLN A 50 -11.55 -29.40 10.43
C GLN A 50 -10.28 -30.11 10.95
N PRO A 51 -9.07 -29.64 10.59
CA PRO A 51 -7.86 -30.18 11.20
C PRO A 51 -7.84 -29.85 12.70
N GLY A 52 -7.04 -30.60 13.47
CA GLY A 52 -6.89 -30.36 14.90
C GLY A 52 -6.38 -28.95 15.21
N TYR A 53 -6.71 -28.45 16.40
CA TYR A 53 -6.35 -27.09 16.84
C TYR A 53 -4.84 -26.82 16.79
N PHE A 54 -4.00 -27.85 17.00
CA PHE A 54 -2.54 -27.77 16.86
C PHE A 54 -2.06 -27.32 15.47
N VAL A 55 -2.84 -27.60 14.42
CA VAL A 55 -2.53 -27.16 13.04
C VAL A 55 -3.06 -25.75 12.80
N MET A 56 -4.24 -25.43 13.33
CA MET A 56 -4.89 -24.14 13.06
C MET A 56 -4.26 -22.96 13.78
N ILE A 57 -3.79 -23.15 15.02
CA ILE A 57 -3.13 -22.11 15.81
C ILE A 57 -1.93 -21.49 15.07
N PRO A 58 -0.91 -22.27 14.63
CA PRO A 58 0.24 -21.69 13.94
C PRO A 58 -0.14 -21.03 12.61
N ILE A 59 -1.14 -21.56 11.88
CA ILE A 59 -1.63 -20.95 10.65
C ILE A 59 -2.18 -19.55 10.91
N TYR A 60 -3.06 -19.37 11.91
CA TYR A 60 -3.62 -18.05 12.22
C TYR A 60 -2.57 -17.08 12.77
N ILE A 61 -1.58 -17.58 13.52
CA ILE A 61 -0.44 -16.75 13.96
C ILE A 61 0.35 -16.24 12.74
N VAL A 62 0.62 -17.08 11.74
CA VAL A 62 1.30 -16.63 10.51
C VAL A 62 0.49 -15.56 9.79
N VAL A 63 -0.83 -15.75 9.63
CA VAL A 63 -1.71 -14.74 9.02
C VAL A 63 -1.64 -13.41 9.79
N LEU A 64 -1.70 -13.45 11.13
CA LEU A 64 -1.61 -12.27 11.98
C LEU A 64 -0.27 -11.56 11.83
N CYS A 65 0.85 -12.30 11.86
CA CYS A 65 2.18 -11.73 11.65
C CYS A 65 2.31 -11.08 10.28
N CYS A 66 1.84 -11.73 9.22
CA CYS A 66 1.85 -11.18 7.86
C CYS A 66 1.00 -9.91 7.76
N ALA A 67 -0.16 -9.86 8.43
CA ALA A 67 -1.01 -8.68 8.49
C ALA A 67 -0.31 -7.50 9.18
N LEU A 68 0.36 -7.73 10.32
CA LEU A 68 1.09 -6.70 11.04
C LEU A 68 2.29 -6.17 10.23
N ILE A 69 3.06 -7.05 9.59
CA ILE A 69 4.16 -6.67 8.70
C ILE A 69 3.61 -5.89 7.50
N GLY A 70 2.52 -6.36 6.88
CA GLY A 70 1.89 -5.69 5.76
C GLY A 70 1.41 -4.27 6.11
N TRP A 71 0.84 -4.08 7.31
CA TRP A 71 0.48 -2.77 7.83
C TRP A 71 1.70 -1.88 8.07
N ALA A 72 2.77 -2.41 8.66
CA ALA A 72 4.01 -1.68 8.90
C ALA A 72 4.66 -1.23 7.57
N VAL A 73 4.72 -2.12 6.58
CA VAL A 73 5.21 -1.81 5.22
C VAL A 73 4.35 -0.73 4.57
N SER A 74 3.03 -0.86 4.60
CA SER A 74 2.12 0.16 4.03
C SER A 74 2.32 1.53 4.68
N THR A 75 2.49 1.57 6.00
CA THR A 75 2.74 2.81 6.75
C THR A 75 4.11 3.41 6.40
N HIS A 76 5.16 2.60 6.34
CA HIS A 76 6.50 3.04 5.93
C HIS A 76 6.49 3.63 4.52
N HIS A 77 5.86 2.93 3.57
CA HIS A 77 5.74 3.40 2.20
C HIS A 77 4.93 4.69 2.10
N ARG A 78 3.88 4.86 2.92
CA ARG A 78 3.10 6.09 2.97
C ARG A 78 3.92 7.29 3.41
N LEU A 79 4.74 7.14 4.46
CA LEU A 79 5.63 8.20 4.93
C LEU A 79 6.67 8.58 3.86
N ARG A 80 7.28 7.58 3.22
CA ARG A 80 8.23 7.78 2.12
C ARG A 80 7.57 8.43 0.90
N GLN A 81 6.34 8.07 0.57
CA GLN A 81 5.58 8.68 -0.52
C GLN A 81 5.32 10.17 -0.27
N GLN A 82 4.98 10.55 0.97
CA GLN A 82 4.80 11.97 1.33
C GLN A 82 6.10 12.78 1.16
N GLN A 83 7.25 12.20 1.51
CA GLN A 83 8.56 12.84 1.29
C GLN A 83 8.86 13.00 -0.20
N LYS A 84 8.62 11.95 -0.99
CA LYS A 84 8.83 11.98 -2.45
C LYS A 84 7.95 12.99 -3.15
N PHE A 85 6.68 13.10 -2.77
CA PHE A 85 5.77 14.06 -3.41
C PHE A 85 6.20 15.51 -3.20
N LYS A 86 6.82 15.86 -2.07
CA LYS A 86 7.39 17.20 -1.87
C LYS A 86 8.50 17.49 -2.87
N MET A 87 9.33 16.51 -3.17
CA MET A 87 10.45 16.67 -4.09
C MET A 87 10.01 16.63 -5.56
N ILE A 88 9.05 15.78 -5.90
CA ILE A 88 8.35 15.80 -7.19
C ILE A 88 7.71 17.17 -7.43
N GLU A 89 6.99 17.73 -6.44
CA GLU A 89 6.36 19.04 -6.57
C GLU A 89 7.41 20.15 -6.77
N LEU A 90 8.55 20.09 -6.08
CA LEU A 90 9.66 21.02 -6.26
C LEU A 90 10.15 21.00 -7.71
N TYR A 91 10.45 19.81 -8.26
CA TYR A 91 10.89 19.70 -9.65
C TYR A 91 9.82 20.10 -10.65
N GLU A 92 8.56 19.76 -10.41
CA GLU A 92 7.45 20.19 -11.26
C GLU A 92 7.29 21.71 -11.28
N ARG A 93 7.58 22.39 -10.16
CA ARG A 93 7.57 23.85 -10.05
C ARG A 93 8.73 24.47 -10.81
N GLU A 94 9.96 23.99 -10.58
CA GLU A 94 11.17 24.51 -11.23
C GLU A 94 11.19 24.26 -12.75
N LEU A 95 10.55 23.18 -13.21
CA LEU A 95 10.39 22.88 -14.63
C LEU A 95 9.17 23.57 -15.27
N GLY A 96 8.37 24.31 -14.49
CA GLY A 96 7.17 25.02 -14.98
C GLY A 96 6.00 24.13 -15.41
N ILE A 97 5.99 22.86 -15.02
CA ILE A 97 4.98 21.85 -15.40
C ILE A 97 3.87 21.67 -14.35
N LEU A 98 4.02 22.26 -13.17
CA LEU A 98 3.09 22.11 -12.05
C LEU A 98 1.65 22.56 -12.39
N ASP A 99 1.51 23.68 -13.10
CA ASP A 99 0.19 24.22 -13.44
C ASP A 99 -0.52 23.39 -14.50
N LEU A 100 0.25 22.85 -15.46
CA LEU A 100 -0.24 21.90 -16.45
C LEU A 100 -0.80 20.64 -15.76
N LYS A 101 -0.07 20.11 -14.78
CA LYS A 101 -0.50 18.96 -13.97
C LYS A 101 -1.77 19.25 -13.18
N LYS A 102 -1.89 20.43 -12.55
CA LYS A 102 -3.09 20.79 -11.77
C LYS A 102 -4.35 20.79 -12.64
N GLN A 103 -4.27 21.31 -13.86
CA GLN A 103 -5.38 21.29 -14.82
C GLN A 103 -5.79 19.86 -15.16
N ILE A 104 -4.82 19.00 -15.49
CA ILE A 104 -5.07 17.58 -15.80
C ILE A 104 -5.71 16.85 -14.61
N ILE A 105 -5.21 17.08 -13.39
CA ILE A 105 -5.75 16.45 -12.18
C ILE A 105 -7.16 16.95 -11.91
N GLN A 106 -7.45 18.25 -12.05
CA GLN A 106 -8.79 18.79 -11.85
C GLN A 106 -9.80 18.20 -12.84
N GLU A 107 -9.42 18.03 -14.11
CA GLU A 107 -10.25 17.37 -15.11
C GLU A 107 -10.45 15.88 -14.79
N GLY A 108 -9.41 15.19 -14.33
CA GLY A 108 -9.47 13.79 -13.89
C GLY A 108 -10.35 13.59 -12.67
N ASP A 109 -10.20 14.42 -11.65
CA ASP A 109 -11.00 14.43 -10.42
C ASP A 109 -12.46 14.79 -10.69
N ALA A 110 -12.75 15.67 -11.64
CA ALA A 110 -14.12 15.97 -12.05
C ALA A 110 -14.82 14.74 -12.67
N ARG A 111 -14.05 13.84 -13.28
CA ARG A 111 -14.52 12.58 -13.86
C ARG A 111 -14.53 11.42 -12.88
N ALA A 112 -13.59 11.39 -11.93
CA ALA A 112 -13.46 10.37 -10.91
C ALA A 112 -14.25 10.78 -9.66
N GLY A 113 -15.43 10.18 -9.45
CA GLY A 113 -16.32 10.52 -8.33
C GLY A 113 -15.67 10.41 -6.93
N LEU A 114 -16.43 10.79 -5.89
CA LEU A 114 -16.05 10.80 -4.47
C LEU A 114 -15.18 9.62 -3.98
N PRO A 115 -15.41 8.35 -4.39
CA PRO A 115 -14.60 7.21 -3.94
C PRO A 115 -13.11 7.32 -4.31
N GLY A 116 -12.79 7.93 -5.45
CA GLY A 116 -11.39 8.11 -5.90
C GLY A 116 -10.61 9.09 -5.02
N ARG A 117 -11.30 10.05 -4.39
CA ARG A 117 -10.71 11.12 -3.58
C ARG A 117 -10.45 10.73 -2.12
N ILE A 118 -11.30 9.89 -1.53
CA ILE A 118 -11.34 9.80 -0.05
C ILE A 118 -10.55 8.61 0.52
N PHE A 119 -10.26 7.56 -0.25
CA PHE A 119 -9.88 6.30 0.39
C PHE A 119 -8.51 5.69 0.08
N THR A 120 -7.82 6.08 -1.00
CA THR A 120 -6.66 5.27 -1.46
C THR A 120 -5.42 5.32 -0.55
N GLY A 121 -5.19 6.42 0.18
CA GLY A 121 -3.93 6.63 0.90
C GLY A 121 -3.67 5.67 2.07
N ASN A 122 -4.72 5.30 2.81
CA ASN A 122 -4.63 4.44 4.00
C ASN A 122 -5.41 3.14 3.85
N PHE A 123 -6.15 2.94 2.75
CA PHE A 123 -6.99 1.76 2.53
C PHE A 123 -6.22 0.45 2.73
N ILE A 124 -5.04 0.33 2.12
CA ILE A 124 -4.23 -0.90 2.24
C ILE A 124 -3.87 -1.17 3.70
N GLY A 125 -3.45 -0.16 4.46
CA GLY A 125 -3.16 -0.29 5.88
C GLY A 125 -4.38 -0.73 6.68
N PHE A 126 -5.56 -0.15 6.44
CA PHE A 126 -6.79 -0.56 7.12
C PHE A 126 -7.22 -1.99 6.77
N MET A 127 -7.06 -2.40 5.52
CA MET A 127 -7.33 -3.78 5.10
C MET A 127 -6.42 -4.77 5.82
N GLN A 128 -5.13 -4.46 5.96
CA GLN A 128 -4.20 -5.30 6.72
C GLN A 128 -4.64 -5.43 8.19
N LEU A 129 -5.03 -4.33 8.84
CA LEU A 129 -5.56 -4.38 10.21
C LEU A 129 -6.85 -5.20 10.31
N GLY A 130 -7.75 -5.07 9.33
CA GLY A 130 -8.97 -5.87 9.25
C GLY A 130 -8.67 -7.37 9.15
N ILE A 131 -7.70 -7.77 8.33
CA ILE A 131 -7.26 -9.17 8.24
C ILE A 131 -6.66 -9.65 9.56
N GLY A 132 -5.81 -8.85 10.20
CA GLY A 132 -5.26 -9.16 11.51
C GLY A 132 -6.34 -9.36 12.58
N PHE A 133 -7.36 -8.51 12.58
CA PHE A 133 -8.51 -8.63 13.48
C PHE A 133 -9.30 -9.93 13.25
N ILE A 134 -9.56 -10.29 11.99
CA ILE A 134 -10.20 -11.58 11.65
C ILE A 134 -9.35 -12.75 12.14
N ALA A 135 -8.03 -12.72 11.93
CA ALA A 135 -7.12 -13.77 12.40
C ALA A 135 -7.15 -13.93 13.92
N ILE A 136 -7.23 -12.82 14.68
CA ILE A 136 -7.38 -12.85 16.14
C ILE A 136 -8.68 -13.52 16.56
N ILE A 137 -9.82 -13.17 15.92
CA ILE A 137 -11.11 -13.80 16.22
C ILE A 137 -11.06 -15.31 15.96
N LEU A 138 -10.51 -15.72 14.82
CA LEU A 138 -10.40 -17.13 14.46
C LEU A 138 -9.48 -17.90 15.41
N LEU A 139 -8.34 -17.30 15.79
CA LEU A 139 -7.42 -17.88 16.76
C LEU A 139 -8.08 -18.05 18.13
N ALA A 140 -8.76 -17.02 18.64
CA ALA A 140 -9.47 -17.07 19.91
C ALA A 140 -10.57 -18.16 19.90
N ARG A 141 -11.32 -18.26 18.79
CA ARG A 141 -12.32 -19.33 18.61
C ARG A 141 -11.68 -20.72 18.63
N THR A 142 -10.55 -20.91 17.96
CA THR A 142 -9.83 -22.19 17.94
C THR A 142 -9.31 -22.57 19.32
N LEU A 143 -8.79 -21.61 20.08
CA LEU A 143 -8.33 -21.84 21.45
C LEU A 143 -9.50 -22.20 22.39
N TRP A 144 -10.65 -21.54 22.23
CA TRP A 144 -11.85 -21.83 23.01
C TRP A 144 -12.43 -23.22 22.74
N LEU A 145 -12.44 -23.66 21.47
CA LEU A 145 -12.97 -24.96 21.09
C LEU A 145 -11.98 -26.13 21.33
N GLY A 146 -10.69 -25.83 21.47
CA GLY A 146 -9.63 -26.80 21.72
C GLY A 146 -9.26 -26.98 23.20
N ALA A 147 -9.76 -26.12 24.09
CA ALA A 147 -9.70 -26.24 25.54
C ALA A 147 -10.88 -27.08 26.06
#